data_AF-A0A5E4Q2R5-F1
#
_entry.id   AF-A0A5E4Q2R5-F1
#
_cell.length_a   1.000
_cell.length_b   1.000
_cell.length_c   1.000
_cell.angle_alpha   90.00
_cell.angle_beta   90.00
_cell.angle_gamma   90.00
#
_symmetry.space_group_name_H-M   'P 1'
#
loop_
_entity.id
_entity.type
_entity.pdbx_description
1 polymer ?
#
loop_
_entity_poly.entity_id
_entity_poly.type
_entity_poly.pdbx_seq_one_letter_code
_entity_poly.pdbx_strand_id
1 'polypeptide(L)'
;MENPIRSYSVIQKAIFDDEGVATNSSSEQAEVETIIKKIYRHFDCLVYQDPNLPKLNKKVHSKILKSWLKQLPVNYSCLDASRPWLVYWILHALWLLNDMPDSEILSSIVNFLAHCQNKDGGYGGGPTQYSHLGTTYAAVNALCIIGTKEAYDSINRSTLQKFLLSVKESDGSFSLHKGGEQDIRGAYCAISVAKLTNIYTDLLFDKTTEWIVSCQTYEGGFSGCPGMEAHGGYAFCGISSLALLNKTKLCDIDALLRWCVNRQMRLEGGFQGRTNKLVDGCYSFWQGAVFPIVSAILSQGKQELLEDVLFDRGALQEYIIVCCQAPDDFVTFITPVIHSVDYLLHSTVQEWMMCLSLELKVTK
;
A
#
# COMPACT_ATOMS: atom_id res chain seq x y z
N MET A 1 -18.58 -1.44 17.90
CA MET A 1 -17.61 -1.87 18.92
C MET A 1 -16.74 -0.67 19.25
N GLU A 2 -16.81 -0.18 20.48
CA GLU A 2 -15.92 0.87 20.98
C GLU A 2 -14.50 0.30 20.99
N ASN A 3 -13.58 0.86 20.20
CA ASN A 3 -12.15 0.59 20.34
C ASN A 3 -11.61 1.66 21.28
N PRO A 4 -11.53 1.40 22.61
CA PRO A 4 -11.03 2.40 23.54
C PRO A 4 -9.57 2.69 23.22
N ILE A 5 -9.24 3.99 23.17
CA ILE A 5 -7.87 4.49 23.18
C ILE A 5 -7.14 3.81 24.36
N ARG A 6 -5.92 3.31 24.11
CA ARG A 6 -5.16 2.62 25.14
C ARG A 6 -4.68 3.65 26.16
N SER A 7 -4.90 3.38 27.45
CA SER A 7 -4.34 4.26 28.48
C SER A 7 -2.81 4.20 28.46
N TYR A 8 -2.16 5.29 28.87
CA TYR A 8 -0.69 5.32 28.95
C TYR A 8 -0.12 4.20 29.85
N SER A 9 -0.85 3.81 30.90
CA SER A 9 -0.46 2.72 31.81
C SER A 9 -0.49 1.34 31.15
N VAL A 10 -1.36 1.11 30.16
CA VAL A 10 -1.37 -0.13 29.35
C VAL A 10 -0.18 -0.12 28.39
N ILE A 11 0.06 0.99 27.69
CA ILE A 11 1.19 1.15 26.75
C ILE A 11 2.53 0.91 27.46
N GLN A 12 2.70 1.43 28.68
CA GLN A 12 3.94 1.27 29.45
C GLN A 12 4.25 -0.20 29.80
N LYS A 13 3.25 -1.07 29.92
CA LYS A 13 3.47 -2.51 30.18
C LYS A 13 3.91 -3.28 28.95
N ALA A 14 3.80 -2.68 27.75
CA ALA A 14 4.17 -3.29 26.48
C ALA A 14 5.60 -2.94 26.03
N ILE A 15 6.42 -2.31 26.87
CA ILE A 15 7.82 -1.98 26.56
C ILE A 15 8.61 -3.23 26.23
N PHE A 16 9.28 -3.29 25.08
CA PHE A 16 10.17 -4.39 24.68
C PHE A 16 11.19 -4.73 25.78
N ASP A 17 11.46 -6.03 25.96
CA ASP A 17 12.43 -6.55 26.92
C ASP A 17 13.59 -7.18 26.15
N ASP A 18 14.80 -6.66 26.37
CA ASP A 18 16.02 -7.18 25.74
C ASP A 18 16.64 -8.35 26.52
N GLU A 19 15.99 -8.79 27.61
CA GLU A 19 16.43 -9.87 28.49
C GLU A 19 17.85 -9.65 29.05
N GLY A 20 18.28 -8.38 29.15
CA GLY A 20 19.62 -8.00 29.58
C GLY A 20 20.71 -8.17 28.52
N VAL A 21 20.35 -8.38 27.24
CA VAL A 21 21.28 -8.57 26.13
C VAL A 21 21.07 -7.50 25.06
N ALA A 22 21.77 -6.38 25.25
CA ALA A 22 21.74 -5.28 24.29
C ALA A 22 22.42 -5.65 22.96
N THR A 23 21.75 -5.33 21.86
CA THR A 23 22.20 -5.42 20.48
C THR A 23 21.86 -4.11 19.77
N ASN A 24 22.32 -3.94 18.53
CA ASN A 24 21.91 -2.78 17.73
C ASN A 24 20.37 -2.74 17.54
N SER A 25 19.75 -3.91 17.29
CA SER A 25 18.29 -4.00 17.13
C SER A 25 17.53 -3.61 18.41
N SER A 26 17.94 -4.12 19.57
CA SER A 26 17.26 -3.76 20.83
C SER A 26 17.50 -2.30 21.22
N SER A 27 18.70 -1.77 20.94
CA SER A 27 19.02 -0.36 21.21
C SER A 27 18.17 0.58 20.35
N GLU A 28 18.08 0.34 19.04
CA GLU A 28 17.23 1.12 18.13
C GLU A 28 15.74 1.02 18.52
N GLN A 29 15.26 -0.17 18.88
CA GLN A 29 13.87 -0.35 19.34
C GLN A 29 13.61 0.43 20.63
N ALA A 30 14.51 0.36 21.62
CA ALA A 30 14.37 1.09 22.88
C ALA A 30 14.37 2.62 22.69
N GLU A 31 15.15 3.13 21.72
CA GLU A 31 15.14 4.54 21.33
C GLU A 31 13.78 4.96 20.75
N VAL A 32 13.24 4.19 19.80
CA VAL A 32 11.91 4.44 19.22
C VAL A 32 10.82 4.38 20.28
N GLU A 33 10.81 3.36 21.13
CA GLU A 33 9.82 3.25 22.22
C GLU A 33 9.92 4.43 23.18
N THR A 34 11.12 4.96 23.43
CA THR A 34 11.32 6.16 24.25
C THR A 34 10.69 7.40 23.61
N ILE A 35 10.79 7.56 22.30
CA ILE A 35 10.15 8.65 21.55
C ILE A 35 8.63 8.48 21.57
N ILE A 36 8.12 7.30 21.21
CA ILE A 36 6.69 7.01 21.12
C ILE A 36 6.00 7.14 22.48
N LYS A 37 6.62 6.68 23.57
CA LYS A 37 6.08 6.91 24.93
C LYS A 37 5.96 8.39 25.28
N LYS A 38 6.92 9.24 24.87
CA LYS A 38 6.82 10.69 25.12
C LYS A 38 5.60 11.27 24.40
N ILE A 39 5.36 10.85 23.16
CA ILE A 39 4.19 11.25 22.37
C ILE A 39 2.91 10.79 23.07
N TYR A 40 2.80 9.51 23.42
CA TYR A 40 1.60 8.98 24.09
C TYR A 40 1.36 9.58 25.47
N ARG A 41 2.41 9.84 26.24
CA ARG A 41 2.27 10.53 27.54
C ARG A 41 1.73 11.94 27.36
N HIS A 42 2.21 12.66 26.35
CA HIS A 42 1.69 13.99 26.03
C HIS A 42 0.22 13.91 25.58
N PHE A 43 -0.09 12.95 24.72
CA PHE A 43 -1.45 12.71 24.24
C PHE A 43 -2.43 12.37 25.37
N ASP A 44 -2.05 11.52 26.34
CA ASP A 44 -2.85 11.17 27.51
C ASP A 44 -3.24 12.43 28.33
N CYS A 45 -2.32 13.38 28.47
CA CYS A 45 -2.61 14.70 29.08
C CYS A 45 -3.59 15.54 28.26
N LEU A 46 -3.53 15.48 26.92
CA LEU A 46 -4.42 16.22 26.03
C LEU A 46 -5.84 15.64 26.03
N VAL A 47 -5.98 14.31 26.04
CA VAL A 47 -7.29 13.63 26.09
C VAL A 47 -8.05 13.99 27.38
N TYR A 48 -7.33 14.17 28.49
CA TYR A 48 -7.93 14.67 29.74
C TYR A 48 -8.58 16.07 29.58
N GLN A 49 -8.09 16.89 28.65
CA GLN A 49 -8.59 18.24 28.39
C GLN A 49 -9.63 18.31 27.26
N ASP A 50 -9.48 17.51 26.19
CA ASP A 50 -10.44 17.38 25.10
C ASP A 50 -10.82 15.91 24.89
N PRO A 51 -12.00 15.46 25.38
CA PRO A 51 -12.45 14.07 25.24
C PRO A 51 -12.80 13.69 23.79
N ASN A 52 -12.79 14.64 22.85
CA ASN A 52 -13.05 14.36 21.44
C ASN A 52 -11.77 13.97 20.66
N LEU A 53 -10.62 13.85 21.34
CA LEU A 53 -9.37 13.36 20.76
C LEU A 53 -9.33 11.82 20.71
N PRO A 54 -8.57 11.21 19.77
CA PRO A 54 -7.70 11.83 18.77
C PRO A 54 -8.48 12.34 17.55
N LYS A 55 -7.98 13.40 16.92
CA LYS A 55 -8.58 13.98 15.69
C LYS A 55 -7.60 13.93 14.53
N LEU A 56 -8.13 13.55 13.38
CA LEU A 56 -7.42 13.59 12.11
C LEU A 56 -7.49 15.00 11.51
N ASN A 57 -6.34 15.56 11.14
CA ASN A 57 -6.21 16.93 10.62
C ASN A 57 -6.55 17.04 9.12
N LYS A 58 -7.74 16.56 8.71
CA LYS A 58 -8.18 16.44 7.30
C LYS A 58 -7.94 17.70 6.46
N LYS A 59 -8.36 18.86 6.96
CA LYS A 59 -8.29 20.14 6.23
C LYS A 59 -6.84 20.54 5.94
N VAL A 60 -5.93 20.30 6.89
CA VAL A 60 -4.50 20.59 6.73
C VAL A 60 -3.90 19.66 5.67
N HIS A 61 -4.15 18.36 5.78
CA HIS A 61 -3.68 17.37 4.80
C HIS A 61 -4.17 17.69 3.39
N SER A 62 -5.48 17.93 3.22
CA SER A 62 -6.04 18.25 1.91
C SER A 62 -5.46 19.54 1.30
N LYS A 63 -5.26 20.58 2.11
CA LYS A 63 -4.68 21.85 1.64
C LYS A 63 -3.27 21.63 1.09
N ILE A 64 -2.42 20.90 1.81
CA ILE A 64 -1.04 20.61 1.40
C ILE A 64 -1.04 19.74 0.13
N LEU A 65 -1.83 18.66 0.12
CA LEU A 65 -1.96 17.76 -1.01
C LEU A 65 -2.38 18.48 -2.30
N LYS A 66 -3.39 19.35 -2.23
CA LYS A 66 -3.83 20.17 -3.37
C LYS A 66 -2.76 21.15 -3.84
N SER A 67 -1.93 21.67 -2.93
CA SER A 67 -0.78 22.50 -3.28
C SER A 67 0.28 21.69 -4.05
N TRP A 68 0.58 20.48 -3.59
CA TRP A 68 1.59 19.60 -4.19
C TRP A 68 1.21 19.07 -5.58
N LEU A 69 -0.08 19.01 -5.93
CA LEU A 69 -0.51 18.76 -7.31
C LEU A 69 -0.05 19.85 -8.28
N LYS A 70 0.15 21.09 -7.80
CA LYS A 70 0.55 22.24 -8.63
C LYS A 70 2.06 22.46 -8.60
N GLN A 71 2.65 22.41 -7.42
CA GLN A 71 4.08 22.64 -7.24
C GLN A 71 4.61 21.87 -6.03
N LEU A 72 5.73 21.17 -6.24
CA LEU A 72 6.45 20.46 -5.20
C LEU A 72 7.66 21.29 -4.72
N PRO A 73 8.04 21.19 -3.45
CA PRO A 73 9.28 21.78 -2.98
C PRO A 73 10.52 21.05 -3.53
N VAL A 74 11.66 21.75 -3.59
CA VAL A 74 12.88 21.30 -4.28
C VAL A 74 13.46 19.98 -3.73
N ASN A 75 13.20 19.68 -2.47
CA ASN A 75 13.60 18.43 -1.83
C ASN A 75 12.91 17.18 -2.41
N TYR A 76 11.90 17.33 -3.27
CA TYR A 76 11.29 16.23 -4.03
C TYR A 76 12.04 15.89 -5.32
N SER A 77 13.16 16.54 -5.62
CA SER A 77 14.01 16.21 -6.77
C SER A 77 14.51 14.76 -6.78
N CYS A 78 14.65 14.11 -5.61
CA CYS A 78 14.96 12.68 -5.51
C CYS A 78 13.83 11.77 -6.04
N LEU A 79 12.62 12.31 -6.24
CA LEU A 79 11.45 11.63 -6.77
C LEU A 79 11.10 12.08 -8.20
N ASP A 80 12.02 12.73 -8.92
CA ASP A 80 11.79 13.15 -10.32
C ASP A 80 11.57 11.95 -11.27
N ALA A 81 12.09 10.77 -10.92
CA ALA A 81 11.81 9.51 -11.60
C ALA A 81 10.59 8.74 -11.04
N SER A 82 9.79 9.40 -10.19
CA SER A 82 8.63 8.81 -9.51
C SER A 82 7.43 9.76 -9.52
N ARG A 83 7.31 10.64 -10.51
CA ARG A 83 6.22 11.64 -10.56
C ARG A 83 4.82 11.01 -10.69
N PRO A 84 4.59 9.91 -11.45
CA PRO A 84 3.33 9.19 -11.39
C PRO A 84 2.99 8.65 -9.99
N TRP A 85 3.98 8.25 -9.19
CA TRP A 85 3.76 7.87 -7.79
C TRP A 85 3.26 9.04 -6.95
N LEU A 86 3.86 10.22 -7.12
CA LEU A 86 3.40 11.44 -6.43
C LEU A 86 1.94 11.76 -6.78
N VAL A 87 1.58 11.65 -8.07
CA VAL A 87 0.19 11.82 -8.52
C VAL A 87 -0.73 10.81 -7.85
N TYR A 88 -0.40 9.52 -7.89
CA TYR A 88 -1.22 8.47 -7.28
C TYR A 88 -1.37 8.67 -5.77
N TRP A 89 -0.29 8.87 -5.03
CA TRP A 89 -0.34 9.05 -3.57
C TRP A 89 -1.18 10.27 -3.18
N ILE A 90 -1.02 11.39 -3.89
CA ILE A 90 -1.77 12.61 -3.60
C ILE A 90 -3.26 12.43 -3.94
N LEU A 91 -3.58 11.94 -5.14
CA LEU A 91 -4.97 11.74 -5.55
C LEU A 91 -5.67 10.69 -4.68
N HIS A 92 -5.01 9.59 -4.36
CA HIS A 92 -5.60 8.56 -3.51
C HIS A 92 -5.85 9.07 -2.09
N ALA A 93 -4.93 9.85 -1.53
CA ALA A 93 -5.14 10.48 -0.22
C ALA A 93 -6.28 11.52 -0.25
N LEU A 94 -6.39 12.34 -1.30
CA LEU A 94 -7.51 13.28 -1.46
C LEU A 94 -8.85 12.55 -1.64
N TRP A 95 -8.84 11.41 -2.33
CA TRP A 95 -10.01 10.56 -2.49
C TRP A 95 -10.46 9.96 -1.15
N LEU A 96 -9.53 9.43 -0.34
CA LEU A 96 -9.82 8.96 1.02
C LEU A 96 -10.33 10.07 1.95
N LEU A 97 -9.83 11.29 1.77
CA LEU A 97 -10.29 12.48 2.50
C LEU A 97 -11.62 13.05 1.98
N ASN A 98 -12.16 12.48 0.89
CA ASN A 98 -13.35 12.98 0.18
C ASN A 98 -13.21 14.47 -0.19
N ASP A 99 -12.04 14.86 -0.70
CA ASP A 99 -11.71 16.25 -1.04
C ASP A 99 -10.93 16.34 -2.36
N MET A 100 -11.44 15.65 -3.39
CA MET A 100 -10.86 15.64 -4.74
C MET A 100 -10.81 17.05 -5.37
N PRO A 101 -9.81 17.35 -6.23
CA PRO A 101 -9.75 18.62 -6.95
C PRO A 101 -10.82 18.70 -8.05
N ASP A 102 -10.99 19.90 -8.62
CA ASP A 102 -11.94 20.14 -9.71
C ASP A 102 -11.53 19.44 -11.03
N SER A 103 -12.46 19.41 -11.99
CA SER A 103 -12.27 18.73 -13.27
C SER A 103 -11.13 19.29 -14.13
N GLU A 104 -10.80 20.58 -13.98
CA GLU A 104 -9.72 21.23 -14.75
C GLU A 104 -8.35 20.70 -14.29
N ILE A 105 -8.15 20.61 -12.98
CA ILE A 105 -6.95 19.99 -12.40
C ILE A 105 -6.88 18.52 -12.78
N LEU A 106 -8.00 17.78 -12.69
CA LEU A 106 -8.02 16.35 -13.04
C LEU A 106 -7.66 16.12 -14.52
N SER A 107 -8.21 16.91 -15.46
CA SER A 107 -7.84 16.82 -16.88
C SER A 107 -6.37 17.20 -17.11
N SER A 108 -5.84 18.19 -16.38
CA SER A 108 -4.41 18.54 -16.43
C SER A 108 -3.52 17.38 -15.99
N ILE A 109 -3.95 16.60 -14.99
CA ILE A 109 -3.24 15.39 -14.54
C ILE A 109 -3.30 14.29 -15.61
N VAL A 110 -4.45 14.08 -16.26
CA VAL A 110 -4.55 13.13 -17.39
C VAL A 110 -3.56 13.51 -18.49
N ASN A 111 -3.53 14.78 -18.87
CA ASN A 111 -2.58 15.30 -19.86
C ASN A 111 -1.13 15.09 -19.43
N PHE A 112 -0.79 15.35 -18.16
CA PHE A 112 0.55 15.11 -17.63
C PHE A 112 0.95 13.61 -17.72
N LEU A 113 0.07 12.71 -17.31
CA LEU A 113 0.33 11.27 -17.37
C LEU A 113 0.43 10.77 -18.82
N ALA A 114 -0.33 11.35 -19.77
CA ALA A 114 -0.18 11.06 -21.19
C ALA A 114 1.22 11.42 -21.71
N HIS A 115 1.84 12.50 -21.22
CA HIS A 115 3.24 12.84 -21.55
C HIS A 115 4.26 11.89 -20.91
N CYS A 116 3.89 11.16 -19.87
CA CYS A 116 4.73 10.13 -19.26
C CYS A 116 4.57 8.76 -19.93
N GLN A 117 3.55 8.57 -20.79
CA GLN A 117 3.31 7.32 -21.52
C GLN A 117 4.27 7.20 -22.72
N ASN A 118 4.92 6.05 -22.87
CA ASN A 118 5.84 5.82 -23.99
C ASN A 118 5.16 5.13 -25.18
N LYS A 119 5.71 5.36 -26.38
CA LYS A 119 5.20 4.78 -27.64
C LYS A 119 5.27 3.25 -27.68
N ASP A 120 6.24 2.66 -27.00
CA ASP A 120 6.39 1.20 -26.85
C ASP A 120 5.62 0.63 -25.65
N GLY A 121 4.85 1.47 -24.95
CA GLY A 121 3.94 1.09 -23.87
C GLY A 121 4.48 1.36 -22.47
N GLY A 122 3.58 1.38 -21.49
CA GLY A 122 3.91 1.72 -20.10
C GLY A 122 4.12 3.23 -19.88
N TYR A 123 4.38 3.60 -18.63
CA TYR A 123 4.62 4.97 -18.20
C TYR A 123 5.99 5.08 -17.53
N GLY A 124 6.75 6.11 -17.85
CA GLY A 124 8.00 6.44 -17.18
C GLY A 124 7.81 7.28 -15.92
N GLY A 125 8.90 7.51 -15.20
CA GLY A 125 8.95 8.32 -13.98
C GLY A 125 8.65 9.81 -14.18
N GLY A 126 8.72 10.27 -15.42
CA GLY A 126 8.37 11.59 -15.90
C GLY A 126 8.40 11.61 -17.42
N PRO A 127 8.04 12.73 -18.06
CA PRO A 127 8.10 12.84 -19.52
C PRO A 127 9.50 12.48 -20.03
N THR A 128 9.57 11.73 -21.14
CA THR A 128 10.80 11.24 -21.79
C THR A 128 11.60 10.16 -21.05
N GLN A 129 11.21 9.77 -19.84
CA GLN A 129 11.87 8.67 -19.13
C GLN A 129 11.35 7.30 -19.59
N TYR A 130 12.18 6.26 -19.45
CA TYR A 130 11.81 4.89 -19.83
C TYR A 130 10.64 4.36 -19.01
N SER A 131 9.81 3.53 -19.64
CA SER A 131 8.70 2.86 -18.98
C SER A 131 9.18 1.93 -17.87
N HIS A 132 8.47 1.98 -16.75
CA HIS A 132 8.75 1.20 -15.57
C HIS A 132 7.43 0.71 -14.96
N LEU A 133 7.37 -0.53 -14.47
CA LEU A 133 6.16 -1.18 -13.95
C LEU A 133 5.59 -0.44 -12.74
N GLY A 134 6.45 0.01 -11.82
CA GLY A 134 6.02 0.82 -10.66
C GLY A 134 5.33 2.14 -11.06
N THR A 135 5.88 2.91 -12.00
CA THR A 135 5.27 4.16 -12.46
C THR A 135 4.06 3.92 -13.37
N THR A 136 4.04 2.78 -14.08
CA THR A 136 2.88 2.30 -14.84
C THR A 136 1.72 1.95 -13.91
N TYR A 137 1.98 1.24 -12.81
CA TYR A 137 1.00 0.97 -11.75
C TYR A 137 0.41 2.27 -11.19
N ALA A 138 1.28 3.20 -10.80
CA ALA A 138 0.85 4.47 -10.23
C ALA A 138 0.02 5.31 -11.23
N ALA A 139 0.45 5.40 -12.49
CA ALA A 139 -0.27 6.13 -13.52
C ALA A 139 -1.66 5.53 -13.79
N VAL A 140 -1.75 4.21 -13.97
CA VAL A 140 -3.04 3.53 -14.22
C VAL A 140 -3.99 3.70 -13.03
N ASN A 141 -3.51 3.52 -11.79
CA ASN A 141 -4.35 3.73 -10.61
C ASN A 141 -4.80 5.18 -10.46
N ALA A 142 -3.92 6.16 -10.72
CA ALA A 142 -4.31 7.57 -10.72
C ALA A 142 -5.41 7.87 -11.76
N LEU A 143 -5.30 7.33 -12.97
CA LEU A 143 -6.33 7.47 -14.00
C LEU A 143 -7.64 6.79 -13.60
N CYS A 144 -7.57 5.64 -12.93
CA CYS A 144 -8.75 4.98 -12.36
C CYS A 144 -9.42 5.78 -11.24
N ILE A 145 -8.64 6.44 -10.37
CA ILE A 145 -9.17 7.33 -9.33
C ILE A 145 -9.86 8.56 -9.95
N ILE A 146 -9.30 9.13 -11.03
CA ILE A 146 -9.93 10.22 -11.78
C ILE A 146 -11.26 9.76 -12.36
N GLY A 147 -11.31 8.55 -12.93
CA GLY A 147 -12.55 7.86 -13.24
C GLY A 147 -13.38 8.44 -14.39
N THR A 148 -12.82 9.35 -15.18
CA THR A 148 -13.47 9.97 -16.34
C THR A 148 -13.19 9.19 -17.62
N LYS A 149 -14.04 9.37 -18.65
CA LYS A 149 -13.81 8.79 -19.99
C LYS A 149 -12.46 9.25 -20.58
N GLU A 150 -12.11 10.52 -20.40
CA GLU A 150 -10.81 11.08 -20.81
C GLU A 150 -9.64 10.32 -20.17
N ALA A 151 -9.70 10.08 -18.86
CA ALA A 151 -8.66 9.34 -18.14
C ALA A 151 -8.51 7.90 -18.67
N TYR A 152 -9.64 7.20 -18.86
CA TYR A 152 -9.62 5.83 -19.38
C TYR A 152 -9.12 5.75 -20.83
N ASP A 153 -9.58 6.64 -21.71
CA ASP A 153 -9.19 6.68 -23.12
C ASP A 153 -7.71 7.04 -23.30
N SER A 154 -7.08 7.70 -22.32
CA SER A 154 -5.66 8.03 -22.36
C SER A 154 -4.72 6.81 -22.23
N ILE A 155 -5.25 5.65 -21.80
CA ILE A 155 -4.46 4.43 -21.63
C ILE A 155 -4.37 3.68 -22.96
N ASN A 156 -3.18 3.64 -23.56
CA ASN A 156 -2.96 2.81 -24.75
C ASN A 156 -2.81 1.33 -24.35
N ARG A 157 -3.94 0.63 -24.32
CA ARG A 157 -4.03 -0.80 -23.93
C ARG A 157 -3.15 -1.71 -24.79
N SER A 158 -3.05 -1.44 -26.09
CA SER A 158 -2.25 -2.27 -27.01
C SER A 158 -0.76 -2.16 -26.74
N THR A 159 -0.24 -0.94 -26.60
CA THR A 159 1.19 -0.76 -26.31
C THR A 159 1.49 -1.16 -24.86
N LEU A 160 0.58 -0.91 -23.91
CA LEU A 160 0.73 -1.39 -22.53
C LEU A 160 0.93 -2.91 -22.49
N GLN A 161 0.09 -3.70 -23.19
CA GLN A 161 0.25 -5.16 -23.23
C GLN A 161 1.62 -5.57 -23.81
N LYS A 162 2.09 -4.89 -24.86
CA LYS A 162 3.42 -5.13 -25.45
C LYS A 162 4.54 -4.83 -24.45
N PHE A 163 4.42 -3.75 -23.68
CA PHE A 163 5.38 -3.43 -22.63
C PHE A 163 5.42 -4.52 -21.56
N LEU A 164 4.25 -4.95 -21.04
CA LEU A 164 4.20 -6.02 -20.03
C LEU A 164 4.84 -7.32 -20.53
N LEU A 165 4.58 -7.72 -21.78
CA LEU A 165 5.24 -8.87 -22.39
C LEU A 165 6.75 -8.67 -22.57
N SER A 166 7.20 -7.44 -22.83
CA SER A 166 8.63 -7.14 -23.04
C SER A 166 9.47 -7.20 -21.76
N VAL A 167 8.83 -7.18 -20.59
CA VAL A 167 9.48 -7.28 -19.29
C VAL A 167 9.09 -8.56 -18.54
N LYS A 168 8.35 -9.47 -19.21
CA LYS A 168 8.03 -10.80 -18.72
C LYS A 168 9.24 -11.71 -18.91
N GLU A 169 9.62 -12.40 -17.84
CA GLU A 169 10.77 -13.29 -17.86
C GLU A 169 10.36 -14.77 -18.02
N SER A 170 11.35 -15.59 -18.42
CA SER A 170 11.14 -17.01 -18.73
C SER A 170 10.77 -17.89 -17.52
N ASP A 171 11.11 -17.43 -16.31
CA ASP A 171 10.87 -18.11 -15.04
C ASP A 171 9.48 -17.80 -14.43
N GLY A 172 8.76 -16.82 -14.96
CA GLY A 172 7.50 -16.35 -14.40
C GLY A 172 7.54 -14.92 -13.86
N SER A 173 8.73 -14.42 -13.52
CA SER A 173 8.93 -13.09 -12.96
C SER A 173 8.72 -11.98 -13.98
N PHE A 174 8.75 -10.74 -13.50
CA PHE A 174 8.75 -9.54 -14.34
C PHE A 174 9.86 -8.60 -13.88
N SER A 175 10.71 -8.17 -14.81
CA SER A 175 11.61 -7.05 -14.55
C SER A 175 10.82 -5.74 -14.44
N LEU A 176 11.21 -4.83 -13.55
CA LEU A 176 10.50 -3.56 -13.40
C LEU A 176 10.60 -2.67 -14.64
N HIS A 177 11.66 -2.79 -15.42
CA HIS A 177 11.78 -2.20 -16.74
C HIS A 177 12.71 -3.07 -17.59
N LYS A 178 12.88 -2.77 -18.88
CA LYS A 178 13.82 -3.50 -19.73
C LYS A 178 15.23 -3.45 -19.13
N GLY A 179 15.79 -4.62 -18.78
CA GLY A 179 17.10 -4.75 -18.12
C GLY A 179 17.14 -4.33 -16.65
N GLY A 180 15.99 -4.07 -16.02
CA GLY A 180 15.86 -3.70 -14.62
C GLY A 180 15.83 -4.89 -13.67
N GLU A 181 15.70 -4.60 -12.38
CA GLU A 181 15.63 -5.61 -11.33
C GLU A 181 14.34 -6.44 -11.41
N GLN A 182 14.41 -7.64 -10.84
CA GLN A 182 13.32 -8.60 -10.78
C GLN A 182 12.97 -8.87 -9.32
N ASP A 183 11.76 -8.48 -8.94
CA ASP A 183 11.16 -8.86 -7.67
C ASP A 183 9.62 -8.84 -7.76
N ILE A 184 8.97 -9.27 -6.68
CA ILE A 184 7.54 -9.50 -6.63
C ILE A 184 6.70 -8.24 -6.89
N ARG A 185 7.28 -7.04 -6.78
CA ARG A 185 6.62 -5.79 -7.17
C ARG A 185 6.32 -5.80 -8.66
N GLY A 186 7.22 -6.34 -9.50
CA GLY A 186 7.01 -6.44 -10.94
C GLY A 186 5.80 -7.28 -11.28
N ALA A 187 5.69 -8.46 -10.66
CA ALA A 187 4.52 -9.33 -10.83
C ALA A 187 3.22 -8.61 -10.41
N TYR A 188 3.19 -8.02 -9.21
CA TYR A 188 2.01 -7.31 -8.72
C TYR A 188 1.61 -6.13 -9.62
N CYS A 189 2.57 -5.28 -10.00
CA CYS A 189 2.31 -4.14 -10.87
C CYS A 189 1.76 -4.58 -12.22
N ALA A 190 2.36 -5.60 -12.85
CA ALA A 190 1.90 -6.14 -14.14
C ALA A 190 0.50 -6.74 -14.04
N ILE A 191 0.22 -7.55 -13.02
CA ILE A 191 -1.09 -8.17 -12.80
C ILE A 191 -2.16 -7.11 -12.54
N SER A 192 -1.88 -6.14 -11.66
CA SER A 192 -2.82 -5.06 -11.31
C SER A 192 -3.24 -4.27 -12.54
N VAL A 193 -2.28 -3.75 -13.33
CA VAL A 193 -2.63 -2.92 -14.50
C VAL A 193 -3.26 -3.74 -15.61
N ALA A 194 -2.85 -5.00 -15.79
CA ALA A 194 -3.45 -5.86 -16.81
C ALA A 194 -4.90 -6.23 -16.48
N LYS A 195 -5.21 -6.47 -15.20
CA LYS A 195 -6.57 -6.75 -14.72
C LYS A 195 -7.46 -5.53 -14.83
N LEU A 196 -7.02 -4.37 -14.30
CA LEU A 196 -7.78 -3.12 -14.38
C LEU A 196 -8.08 -2.70 -15.82
N THR A 197 -7.12 -2.87 -16.73
CA THR A 197 -7.28 -2.49 -18.13
C THR A 197 -7.76 -3.63 -19.02
N ASN A 198 -8.08 -4.80 -18.45
CA ASN A 198 -8.56 -5.98 -19.16
C ASN A 198 -7.70 -6.34 -20.40
N ILE A 199 -6.38 -6.44 -20.23
CA ILE A 199 -5.42 -6.81 -21.29
C ILE A 199 -4.64 -8.10 -20.95
N TYR A 200 -5.08 -8.83 -19.94
CA TYR A 200 -4.42 -10.06 -19.52
C TYR A 200 -4.64 -11.19 -20.54
N THR A 201 -3.66 -12.07 -20.65
CA THR A 201 -3.72 -13.31 -21.43
C THR A 201 -3.05 -14.43 -20.64
N ASP A 202 -3.35 -15.68 -20.97
CA ASP A 202 -2.68 -16.83 -20.33
C ASP A 202 -1.16 -16.75 -20.52
N LEU A 203 -0.71 -16.36 -21.72
CA LEU A 203 0.71 -16.18 -22.03
C LEU A 203 1.37 -15.12 -21.14
N LEU A 204 0.65 -14.04 -20.82
CA LEU A 204 1.22 -12.94 -20.04
C LEU A 204 1.60 -13.39 -18.63
N PHE A 205 0.85 -14.33 -18.03
CA PHE A 205 1.08 -14.79 -16.66
C PHE A 205 1.55 -16.25 -16.57
N ASP A 206 2.06 -16.79 -17.68
CA ASP A 206 2.67 -18.12 -17.70
C ASP A 206 3.81 -18.20 -16.68
N LYS A 207 3.76 -19.21 -15.81
CA LYS A 207 4.66 -19.47 -14.67
C LYS A 207 4.69 -18.40 -13.57
N THR A 208 3.98 -17.30 -13.73
CA THR A 208 4.01 -16.19 -12.76
C THR A 208 3.45 -16.63 -11.41
N THR A 209 2.46 -17.51 -11.39
CA THR A 209 1.88 -18.04 -10.15
C THR A 209 2.91 -18.83 -9.36
N GLU A 210 3.60 -19.77 -10.01
CA GLU A 210 4.61 -20.64 -9.43
C GLU A 210 5.78 -19.81 -8.88
N TRP A 211 6.20 -18.80 -9.64
CA TRP A 211 7.25 -17.88 -9.22
C TRP A 211 6.84 -17.08 -7.97
N ILE A 212 5.62 -16.51 -7.93
CA ILE A 212 5.11 -15.80 -6.74
C ILE A 212 5.07 -16.72 -5.52
N VAL A 213 4.56 -17.95 -5.68
CA VAL A 213 4.48 -18.94 -4.58
C VAL A 213 5.87 -19.26 -4.05
N SER A 214 6.89 -19.36 -4.92
CA SER A 214 8.27 -19.61 -4.50
C SER A 214 8.91 -18.46 -3.69
N CYS A 215 8.28 -17.28 -3.66
CA CYS A 215 8.68 -16.16 -2.80
C CYS A 215 8.10 -16.26 -1.38
N GLN A 216 7.21 -17.20 -1.07
CA GLN A 216 6.78 -17.43 0.31
C GLN A 216 7.92 -18.06 1.11
N THR A 217 8.23 -17.48 2.27
CA THR A 217 9.41 -17.82 3.08
C THR A 217 9.05 -18.76 4.22
N TYR A 218 10.08 -19.30 4.89
CA TYR A 218 9.92 -20.09 6.11
C TYR A 218 9.24 -19.30 7.26
N GLU A 219 9.32 -17.96 7.24
CA GLU A 219 8.68 -17.12 8.25
C GLU A 219 7.16 -17.10 8.11
N GLY A 220 6.65 -17.37 6.90
CA GLY A 220 5.25 -17.34 6.49
C GLY A 220 4.88 -16.18 5.55
N GLY A 221 5.60 -15.06 5.61
CA GLY A 221 5.43 -13.93 4.69
C GLY A 221 6.14 -14.13 3.35
N PHE A 222 5.99 -13.18 2.43
CA PHE A 222 6.68 -13.20 1.12
C PHE A 222 7.91 -12.30 1.09
N SER A 223 8.89 -12.71 0.31
CA SER A 223 10.11 -11.96 0.01
C SER A 223 10.08 -11.34 -1.39
N GLY A 224 11.09 -10.52 -1.71
CA GLY A 224 11.18 -9.87 -3.02
C GLY A 224 11.45 -10.87 -4.15
N CYS A 225 12.32 -11.84 -3.89
CA CYS A 225 12.59 -12.98 -4.75
C CYS A 225 12.82 -14.23 -3.89
N PRO A 226 12.80 -15.44 -4.48
CA PRO A 226 12.91 -16.69 -3.72
C PRO A 226 14.18 -16.75 -2.85
N GLY A 227 14.03 -17.19 -1.60
CA GLY A 227 15.15 -17.37 -0.66
C GLY A 227 15.54 -16.11 0.15
N MET A 228 14.85 -15.00 -0.03
CA MET A 228 15.09 -13.76 0.74
C MET A 228 14.16 -13.66 1.97
N GLU A 229 14.37 -12.65 2.83
CA GLU A 229 13.59 -12.41 4.05
C GLU A 229 12.15 -11.96 3.74
N ALA A 230 11.19 -12.35 4.59
CA ALA A 230 9.80 -11.90 4.47
C ALA A 230 9.67 -10.40 4.72
N HIS A 231 8.84 -9.70 3.94
CA HIS A 231 8.67 -8.25 4.03
C HIS A 231 7.24 -7.81 3.76
N GLY A 232 6.71 -6.84 4.52
CA GLY A 232 5.28 -6.45 4.47
C GLY A 232 4.83 -6.02 3.07
N GLY A 233 5.60 -5.16 2.42
CA GLY A 233 5.32 -4.75 1.03
C GLY A 233 5.29 -5.92 0.04
N TYR A 234 6.19 -6.90 0.20
CA TYR A 234 6.25 -8.07 -0.66
C TYR A 234 5.17 -9.09 -0.33
N ALA A 235 4.81 -9.24 0.96
CA ALA A 235 3.67 -10.02 1.42
C ALA A 235 2.36 -9.54 0.79
N PHE A 236 2.11 -8.23 0.81
CA PHE A 236 0.98 -7.64 0.08
C PHE A 236 1.06 -7.91 -1.42
N CYS A 237 2.19 -7.62 -2.08
CA CYS A 237 2.34 -7.86 -3.51
C CYS A 237 2.06 -9.33 -3.88
N GLY A 238 2.59 -10.28 -3.11
CA GLY A 238 2.41 -11.71 -3.33
C GLY A 238 0.96 -12.16 -3.15
N ILE A 239 0.37 -11.92 -1.99
CA ILE A 239 -0.99 -12.38 -1.72
C ILE A 239 -2.03 -11.69 -2.62
N SER A 240 -1.88 -10.40 -2.89
CA SER A 240 -2.75 -9.66 -3.80
C SER A 240 -2.64 -10.19 -5.23
N SER A 241 -1.43 -10.53 -5.68
CA SER A 241 -1.23 -11.15 -7.00
C SER A 241 -1.91 -12.51 -7.10
N LEU A 242 -1.73 -13.38 -6.10
CA LEU A 242 -2.40 -14.69 -6.06
C LEU A 242 -3.92 -14.55 -6.00
N ALA A 243 -4.42 -13.55 -5.28
CA ALA A 243 -5.83 -13.20 -5.19
C ALA A 243 -6.38 -12.79 -6.56
N LEU A 244 -5.71 -11.87 -7.27
CA LEU A 244 -6.10 -11.41 -8.61
C LEU A 244 -6.02 -12.53 -9.68
N LEU A 245 -5.15 -13.51 -9.49
CA LEU A 245 -5.00 -14.67 -10.38
C LEU A 245 -5.94 -15.84 -10.02
N ASN A 246 -6.72 -15.75 -8.93
CA ASN A 246 -7.51 -16.85 -8.39
C ASN A 246 -6.66 -18.10 -8.04
N LYS A 247 -5.47 -17.88 -7.47
CA LYS A 247 -4.49 -18.92 -7.12
C LYS A 247 -4.10 -18.94 -5.64
N THR A 248 -4.92 -18.32 -4.77
CA THR A 248 -4.65 -18.20 -3.32
C THR A 248 -4.49 -19.54 -2.60
N LYS A 249 -5.08 -20.63 -3.14
CA LYS A 249 -4.94 -22.00 -2.60
C LYS A 249 -3.51 -22.54 -2.64
N LEU A 250 -2.61 -21.92 -3.40
CA LEU A 250 -1.19 -22.29 -3.48
C LEU A 250 -0.33 -21.59 -2.43
N CYS A 251 -0.89 -20.65 -1.68
CA CYS A 251 -0.24 -19.98 -0.55
C CYS A 251 -0.54 -20.73 0.76
N ASP A 252 0.46 -20.86 1.63
CA ASP A 252 0.22 -21.22 3.02
C ASP A 252 -0.36 -20.01 3.77
N ILE A 253 -1.69 -19.94 3.77
CA ILE A 253 -2.45 -18.83 4.37
C ILE A 253 -2.30 -18.79 5.89
N ASP A 254 -2.17 -19.95 6.55
CA ASP A 254 -2.02 -20.03 8.00
C ASP A 254 -0.66 -19.48 8.43
N ALA A 255 0.41 -19.86 7.72
CA ALA A 255 1.74 -19.29 7.95
C ALA A 255 1.79 -17.78 7.66
N LEU A 256 1.15 -17.33 6.57
CA LEU A 256 1.06 -15.91 6.24
C LEU A 256 0.33 -15.12 7.33
N LEU A 257 -0.83 -15.60 7.78
CA LEU A 257 -1.59 -14.97 8.84
C LEU A 257 -0.78 -14.90 10.14
N ARG A 258 -0.16 -16.02 10.54
CA ARG A 258 0.71 -16.08 11.71
C ARG A 258 1.85 -15.06 11.61
N TRP A 259 2.46 -14.94 10.43
CA TRP A 259 3.52 -13.97 10.21
C TRP A 259 3.00 -12.53 10.35
N CYS A 260 1.92 -12.17 9.65
CA CYS A 260 1.35 -10.82 9.66
C CYS A 260 0.90 -10.35 11.05
N VAL A 261 0.23 -11.20 11.85
CA VAL A 261 -0.20 -10.79 13.21
C VAL A 261 0.99 -10.45 14.12
N ASN A 262 2.13 -11.10 13.90
CA ASN A 262 3.36 -10.84 14.66
C ASN A 262 4.13 -9.61 14.15
N ARG A 263 3.59 -8.86 13.18
CA ARG A 263 4.15 -7.60 12.69
C ARG A 263 3.53 -6.37 13.33
N GLN A 264 2.44 -6.51 14.07
CA GLN A 264 1.89 -5.40 14.84
C GLN A 264 2.68 -5.20 16.13
N MET A 265 3.14 -3.98 16.33
CA MET A 265 4.02 -3.61 17.43
C MET A 265 3.20 -3.39 18.69
N ARG A 266 3.54 -4.10 19.76
CA ARG A 266 2.74 -4.12 21.00
C ARG A 266 2.63 -2.76 21.69
N LEU A 267 3.72 -1.99 21.71
CA LEU A 267 3.75 -0.67 22.36
C LEU A 267 3.22 0.39 21.40
N GLU A 268 3.80 0.47 20.22
CA GLU A 268 3.54 1.52 19.25
C GLU A 268 2.16 1.39 18.61
N GLY A 269 1.62 0.18 18.46
CA GLY A 269 0.31 -0.08 17.83
C GLY A 269 0.34 -0.12 16.29
N GLY A 270 1.37 0.47 15.67
CA GLY A 270 1.66 0.37 14.24
C GLY A 270 2.27 -0.97 13.84
N PHE A 271 2.70 -1.08 12.58
CA PHE A 271 3.32 -2.29 12.05
C PHE A 271 4.80 -2.09 11.73
N GLN A 272 5.60 -3.14 11.90
CA GLN A 272 6.94 -3.26 11.33
C GLN A 272 6.90 -3.98 9.98
N GLY A 273 7.84 -3.66 9.10
CA GLY A 273 7.92 -4.29 7.78
C GLY A 273 8.43 -5.73 7.83
N ARG A 274 9.30 -6.04 8.79
CA ARG A 274 10.03 -7.31 8.93
C ARG A 274 10.35 -7.55 10.39
N THR A 275 10.56 -8.81 10.76
CA THR A 275 10.94 -9.24 12.11
C THR A 275 12.15 -8.45 12.62
N ASN A 276 12.12 -7.98 13.89
CA ASN A 276 13.18 -7.19 14.53
C ASN A 276 13.57 -5.86 13.83
N LYS A 277 12.69 -5.31 12.99
CA LYS A 277 12.77 -3.92 12.49
C LYS A 277 11.77 -3.01 13.20
N LEU A 278 12.00 -1.71 13.10
CA LEU A 278 11.21 -0.67 13.75
C LEU A 278 9.80 -0.56 13.15
N VAL A 279 8.89 0.01 13.93
CA VAL A 279 7.57 0.45 13.45
C VAL A 279 7.69 1.50 12.35
N ASP A 280 6.81 1.46 11.36
CA ASP A 280 6.72 2.51 10.33
C ASP A 280 5.26 2.66 9.85
N GLY A 281 4.82 3.92 9.73
CA GLY A 281 3.48 4.30 9.28
C GLY A 281 3.05 3.67 7.97
N CYS A 282 3.97 3.44 7.02
CA CYS A 282 3.60 2.89 5.71
C CYS A 282 3.14 1.42 5.77
N TYR A 283 3.60 0.65 6.74
CA TYR A 283 3.14 -0.72 6.93
C TYR A 283 1.71 -0.82 7.47
N SER A 284 1.12 0.30 7.90
CA SER A 284 -0.31 0.35 8.17
C SER A 284 -1.13 -0.04 6.94
N PHE A 285 -0.65 0.26 5.72
CA PHE A 285 -1.21 -0.30 4.48
C PHE A 285 -0.60 -1.65 4.16
N TRP A 286 0.73 -1.72 3.99
CA TRP A 286 1.35 -2.93 3.43
C TRP A 286 1.16 -4.20 4.27
N GLN A 287 1.11 -4.09 5.60
CA GLN A 287 0.73 -5.22 6.46
C GLN A 287 -0.79 -5.26 6.66
N GLY A 288 -1.41 -4.11 6.95
CA GLY A 288 -2.83 -4.01 7.25
C GLY A 288 -3.75 -4.54 6.14
N ALA A 289 -3.40 -4.30 4.88
CA ALA A 289 -4.18 -4.71 3.71
C ALA A 289 -4.10 -6.21 3.41
N VAL A 290 -3.15 -6.95 3.99
CA VAL A 290 -3.10 -8.42 3.88
C VAL A 290 -4.29 -9.05 4.61
N PHE A 291 -4.70 -8.50 5.75
CA PHE A 291 -5.75 -9.08 6.59
C PHE A 291 -7.12 -9.15 5.93
N PRO A 292 -7.64 -8.09 5.25
CA PRO A 292 -8.85 -8.20 4.43
C PRO A 292 -8.80 -9.30 3.38
N ILE A 293 -7.66 -9.46 2.70
CA ILE A 293 -7.49 -10.48 1.65
C ILE A 293 -7.52 -11.89 2.27
N VAL A 294 -6.78 -12.09 3.36
CA VAL A 294 -6.80 -13.35 4.12
C VAL A 294 -8.20 -13.65 4.67
N SER A 295 -8.88 -12.66 5.24
CA SER A 295 -10.25 -12.80 5.73
C SER A 295 -11.21 -13.23 4.61
N ALA A 296 -11.10 -12.61 3.43
CA ALA A 296 -11.89 -12.99 2.26
C ALA A 296 -11.61 -14.44 1.83
N ILE A 297 -10.35 -14.87 1.82
CA ILE A 297 -9.95 -16.25 1.51
C ILE A 297 -10.54 -17.25 2.52
N LEU A 298 -10.42 -16.96 3.83
CA LEU A 298 -10.92 -17.82 4.91
C LEU A 298 -12.46 -17.86 5.01
N SER A 299 -13.13 -16.87 4.42
CA SER A 299 -14.59 -16.78 4.32
C SER A 299 -15.15 -17.43 3.06
N GLN A 300 -14.32 -17.84 2.10
CA GLN A 300 -14.81 -18.51 0.88
C GLN A 300 -15.58 -19.79 1.24
N GLY A 301 -16.84 -19.86 0.81
CA GLY A 301 -17.75 -20.98 1.09
C GLY A 301 -18.51 -20.88 2.42
N LYS A 302 -18.34 -19.79 3.19
CA LYS A 302 -19.13 -19.48 4.39
C LYS A 302 -20.15 -18.38 4.06
N GLN A 303 -21.33 -18.43 4.68
CA GLN A 303 -22.41 -17.44 4.46
C GLN A 303 -22.13 -16.09 5.12
N GLU A 304 -21.25 -16.04 6.12
CA GLU A 304 -20.92 -14.84 6.88
C GLU A 304 -19.44 -14.49 6.69
N LEU A 305 -19.16 -13.22 6.37
CA LEU A 305 -17.82 -12.67 6.38
C LEU A 305 -17.35 -12.56 7.83
N LEU A 306 -16.06 -12.79 8.08
CA LEU A 306 -15.46 -12.44 9.38
C LEU A 306 -15.60 -10.92 9.57
N GLU A 307 -16.50 -10.49 10.46
CA GLU A 307 -16.72 -9.08 10.80
C GLU A 307 -15.49 -8.44 11.49
N ASP A 308 -14.63 -9.30 12.05
CA ASP A 308 -13.42 -8.90 12.75
C ASP A 308 -12.17 -9.03 11.89
N VAL A 309 -11.45 -7.92 11.69
CA VAL A 309 -10.08 -7.98 11.20
C VAL A 309 -9.18 -8.56 12.28
N LEU A 310 -8.23 -9.38 11.84
CA LEU A 310 -7.40 -10.24 12.68
C LEU A 310 -6.18 -9.49 13.27
N PHE A 311 -6.32 -8.19 13.54
CA PHE A 311 -5.31 -7.33 14.16
C PHE A 311 -5.97 -6.26 15.04
N ASP A 312 -5.22 -5.62 15.93
CA ASP A 312 -5.72 -4.57 16.81
C ASP A 312 -5.97 -3.26 16.03
N ARG A 313 -7.21 -3.08 15.57
CA ARG A 313 -7.68 -1.89 14.86
C ARG A 313 -7.51 -0.61 15.68
N GLY A 314 -7.79 -0.68 16.99
CA GLY A 314 -7.76 0.48 17.88
C GLY A 314 -6.34 1.00 18.02
N ALA A 315 -5.39 0.11 18.31
CA ALA A 315 -3.98 0.43 18.42
C ALA A 315 -3.41 1.00 17.10
N LEU A 316 -3.80 0.46 15.95
CA LEU A 316 -3.34 0.98 14.65
C LEU A 316 -3.86 2.40 14.38
N GLN A 317 -5.16 2.64 14.61
CA GLN A 317 -5.75 3.96 14.43
C GLN A 317 -5.13 5.00 15.37
N GLU A 318 -4.92 4.59 16.63
CA GLU A 318 -4.22 5.39 17.62
C GLU A 318 -2.80 5.74 17.16
N TYR A 319 -1.99 4.77 16.71
CA TYR A 319 -0.65 5.00 16.18
C TYR A 319 -0.64 6.03 15.05
N ILE A 320 -1.51 5.85 14.05
CA ILE A 320 -1.56 6.73 12.88
C ILE A 320 -1.91 8.16 13.28
N ILE A 321 -2.97 8.35 14.07
CA ILE A 321 -3.47 9.70 14.37
C ILE A 321 -2.56 10.40 15.39
N VAL A 322 -2.01 9.67 16.36
CA VAL A 322 -1.21 10.26 17.45
C VAL A 322 0.27 10.39 17.07
N CYS A 323 0.85 9.42 16.37
CA CYS A 323 2.29 9.36 16.12
C CYS A 323 2.70 9.70 14.68
N CYS A 324 1.81 9.55 13.69
CA CYS A 324 2.17 9.72 12.28
C CYS A 324 1.72 11.05 11.65
N GLN A 325 0.93 11.86 12.37
CA GLN A 325 0.57 13.20 11.91
C GLN A 325 1.66 14.20 12.27
N ALA A 326 2.12 14.99 11.29
CA ALA A 326 3.00 16.11 11.58
C ALA A 326 2.21 17.24 12.28
N PRO A 327 2.83 17.97 13.23
CA PRO A 327 2.18 19.06 13.95
C PRO A 327 1.82 20.26 13.07
N ASP A 328 2.63 20.58 12.05
CA ASP A 328 2.51 21.78 11.19
C ASP A 328 3.13 21.54 9.80
N ASP A 329 2.41 21.90 8.72
CA ASP A 329 2.79 22.04 7.28
C ASP A 329 3.68 20.98 6.58
N PHE A 330 4.20 20.00 7.31
CA PHE A 330 4.88 18.84 6.79
C PHE A 330 3.88 17.69 6.72
N VAL A 331 4.06 16.78 5.77
CA VAL A 331 3.41 15.49 5.86
C VAL A 331 4.51 14.46 5.90
N THR A 332 4.70 13.85 7.07
CA THR A 332 5.47 12.62 7.22
C THR A 332 4.78 11.55 6.39
N PHE A 333 5.39 11.20 5.26
CA PHE A 333 5.01 10.13 4.33
C PHE A 333 3.50 9.83 4.28
N ILE A 334 2.82 10.44 3.30
CA ILE A 334 1.46 10.03 2.90
C ILE A 334 1.58 8.68 2.22
N THR A 335 1.68 7.65 3.03
CA THR A 335 1.05 6.38 2.68
C THR A 335 -0.45 6.63 2.89
N PRO A 336 -1.30 6.35 1.90
CA PRO A 336 -2.74 6.60 1.98
C PRO A 336 -3.36 5.65 3.02
N VAL A 337 -3.23 6.02 4.29
CA VAL A 337 -3.87 5.34 5.42
C VAL A 337 -4.51 6.41 6.27
N ILE A 338 -5.51 7.05 5.69
CA ILE A 338 -6.26 8.08 6.38
C ILE A 338 -7.75 7.82 6.17
N HIS A 339 -8.41 7.61 7.31
CA HIS A 339 -9.81 7.24 7.53
C HIS A 339 -10.16 5.75 7.46
N SER A 340 -10.71 5.26 8.58
CA SER A 340 -11.29 3.95 8.93
C SER A 340 -10.68 2.70 8.29
N VAL A 341 -10.48 1.68 9.12
CA VAL A 341 -10.22 0.31 8.65
C VAL A 341 -11.40 -0.20 7.80
N ASP A 342 -12.60 0.39 7.94
CA ASP A 342 -13.73 0.19 7.01
C ASP A 342 -13.42 0.67 5.59
N TYR A 343 -12.58 1.70 5.41
CA TYR A 343 -12.03 2.13 4.11
C TYR A 343 -10.80 1.35 3.68
N LEU A 344 -10.02 0.70 4.55
CA LEU A 344 -9.03 -0.29 4.09
C LEU A 344 -9.72 -1.55 3.57
N LEU A 345 -10.79 -1.99 4.26
CA LEU A 345 -11.71 -2.98 3.74
C LEU A 345 -12.33 -2.45 2.44
N HIS A 346 -12.95 -1.27 2.41
CA HIS A 346 -13.56 -0.73 1.19
C HIS A 346 -12.59 -0.35 0.08
N SER A 347 -11.33 0.02 0.31
CA SER A 347 -10.36 0.45 -0.73
C SER A 347 -9.61 -0.75 -1.28
N THR A 348 -9.22 -1.71 -0.43
CA THR A 348 -8.68 -2.99 -0.89
C THR A 348 -9.80 -3.77 -1.57
N VAL A 349 -11.00 -3.82 -1.00
CA VAL A 349 -12.21 -4.39 -1.63
C VAL A 349 -12.70 -3.53 -2.79
N GLN A 350 -12.44 -2.23 -2.92
CA GLN A 350 -12.76 -1.45 -4.14
C GLN A 350 -11.67 -1.55 -5.19
N GLU A 351 -10.40 -1.76 -4.87
CA GLU A 351 -9.38 -2.15 -5.85
C GLU A 351 -9.70 -3.56 -6.36
N TRP A 352 -10.06 -4.49 -5.45
CA TRP A 352 -10.53 -5.84 -5.79
C TRP A 352 -11.89 -5.85 -6.51
N MET A 353 -12.86 -5.07 -6.05
CA MET A 353 -14.18 -4.93 -6.66
C MET A 353 -14.16 -4.03 -7.88
N MET A 354 -13.21 -3.10 -8.07
CA MET A 354 -12.98 -2.46 -9.37
C MET A 354 -12.45 -3.47 -10.36
N CYS A 355 -11.50 -4.33 -9.96
CA CYS A 355 -11.03 -5.43 -10.81
C CYS A 355 -12.18 -6.38 -11.19
N LEU A 356 -13.07 -6.74 -10.25
CA LEU A 356 -14.25 -7.60 -10.50
C LEU A 356 -15.42 -6.87 -11.21
N SER A 357 -15.61 -5.57 -10.96
CA SER A 357 -16.67 -4.72 -11.57
C SER A 357 -16.34 -4.34 -13.01
N LEU A 358 -15.06 -4.12 -13.32
CA LEU A 358 -14.59 -3.90 -14.69
C LEU A 358 -14.67 -5.19 -15.53
N GLU A 359 -14.49 -6.37 -14.93
CA GLU A 359 -14.81 -7.65 -15.59
C GLU A 359 -16.29 -7.72 -16.04
N LEU A 360 -17.22 -7.13 -15.28
CA LEU A 360 -18.66 -7.13 -15.60
C LEU A 360 -19.12 -5.97 -16.50
N LYS A 361 -18.35 -4.87 -16.57
CA LYS A 361 -18.68 -3.71 -17.42
C LYS A 361 -17.96 -3.68 -18.77
N VAL A 362 -16.88 -4.45 -18.95
CA VAL A 362 -16.14 -4.55 -20.22
C VAL A 362 -16.54 -5.80 -21.04
N THR A 363 -17.36 -6.68 -20.46
CA THR A 363 -18.01 -7.81 -21.16
C THR A 363 -19.41 -7.49 -21.72
N LYS A 364 -19.85 -6.24 -21.59
CA LYS A 364 -20.97 -5.64 -22.32
C LYS A 364 -20.47 -4.45 -23.11
#